data_AF-A0A0A5GDD6-F1
#
_entry.id   AF-A0A0A5GDD6-F1
#
_cell.length_a   1.000
_cell.length_b   1.000
_cell.length_c   1.000
_cell.angle_alpha   90.00
_cell.angle_beta   90.00
_cell.angle_gamma   90.00
#
_symmetry.space_group_name_H-M   'P 1'
#
loop_
_entity.id
_entity.type
_entity.pdbx_description
1 polymer ?
#
loop_
_entity_poly.entity_id
_entity_poly.type
_entity_poly.pdbx_seq_one_letter_code
_entity_poly.pdbx_strand_id
1 'polypeptide(L)'
;MHNTHNLQNWKEITKENALLFVVLTTILTIVLNRFADKGLTYLLNINNQTIFTYNYSLGISGIMLAIPSALFSIWIIKGALKFEERFLPAPILNKFGNLPLWCFSLLLKLIKVMKIMATYALYLVFVIAGFFADGSSRGGYSPSSGSVSLGSNNSNGRENLKEEAERQARQKQQEADYAWKQAQKQANYNINTYHFDNRVNRANALQREANEAKKRARNL
;
A
#
# COMPACT_ATOMS: atom_id res chain seq x y z
N MET A 1 -6.55 19.07 42.61
CA MET A 1 -7.13 20.06 41.67
C MET A 1 -6.07 20.58 40.68
N HIS A 2 -5.58 19.78 39.73
CA HIS A 2 -4.47 20.18 38.83
C HIS A 2 -4.77 20.10 37.32
N ASN A 3 -5.98 19.72 36.89
CA ASN A 3 -6.28 19.53 35.47
C ASN A 3 -7.01 20.69 34.77
N THR A 4 -7.57 21.65 35.51
CA THR A 4 -8.31 22.77 34.91
C THR A 4 -7.39 23.79 34.25
N HIS A 5 -6.20 24.01 34.80
CA HIS A 5 -5.21 24.94 34.26
C HIS A 5 -4.67 24.51 32.89
N ASN A 6 -4.53 23.20 32.67
CA ASN A 6 -4.08 22.68 31.38
C ASN A 6 -5.11 23.00 30.29
N LEU A 7 -6.39 22.68 30.53
CA LEU A 7 -7.50 22.86 29.57
C LEU A 7 -7.68 24.31 29.08
N GLN A 8 -7.47 25.30 29.96
CA GLN A 8 -7.50 26.72 29.56
C GLN A 8 -6.36 27.07 28.59
N ASN A 9 -5.14 26.61 28.87
CA ASN A 9 -3.99 26.83 27.96
C ASN A 9 -4.22 26.21 26.57
N TRP A 10 -4.94 25.10 26.46
CA TRP A 10 -5.26 24.50 25.14
C TRP A 10 -6.16 25.41 24.30
N LYS A 11 -7.11 26.13 24.91
CA LYS A 11 -8.02 27.04 24.20
C LYS A 11 -7.33 28.32 23.75
N GLU A 12 -6.37 28.81 24.50
CA GLU A 12 -5.63 30.03 24.14
C GLU A 12 -4.67 29.78 22.97
N ILE A 13 -3.88 28.70 23.02
CA ILE A 13 -2.94 28.33 21.94
C ILE A 13 -3.66 28.11 20.61
N THR A 14 -4.85 27.50 20.66
CA THR A 14 -5.67 27.25 19.46
C THR A 14 -6.37 28.49 18.94
N LYS A 15 -6.63 29.51 19.77
CA LYS A 15 -7.20 30.79 19.31
C LYS A 15 -6.19 31.64 18.55
N GLU A 16 -4.99 31.81 19.09
CA GLU A 16 -3.96 32.64 18.46
C GLU A 16 -3.45 32.05 17.14
N ASN A 17 -3.40 30.72 17.05
CA ASN A 17 -2.93 29.99 15.88
C ASN A 17 -4.08 29.24 15.17
N ALA A 18 -5.32 29.72 15.27
CA ALA A 18 -6.50 29.02 14.77
C ALA A 18 -6.39 28.66 13.29
N LEU A 19 -5.94 29.60 12.45
CA LEU A 19 -5.76 29.38 11.02
C LEU A 19 -4.72 28.30 10.75
N LEU A 20 -3.57 28.34 11.43
CA LEU A 20 -2.50 27.35 11.27
C LEU A 20 -2.97 25.97 11.75
N PHE A 21 -3.68 25.91 12.87
CA PHE A 21 -4.29 24.68 13.39
C PHE A 21 -5.25 24.06 12.38
N VAL A 22 -6.17 24.85 11.81
CA VAL A 22 -7.13 24.37 10.81
C VAL A 22 -6.40 23.87 9.57
N VAL A 23 -5.49 24.67 9.00
CA VAL A 23 -4.72 24.29 7.81
C VAL A 23 -3.90 23.01 8.04
N LEU A 24 -3.20 22.93 9.17
CA LEU A 24 -2.38 21.76 9.51
C LEU A 24 -3.25 20.52 9.68
N THR A 25 -4.40 20.64 10.37
CA THR A 25 -5.35 19.56 10.56
C THR A 25 -5.92 19.07 9.23
N THR A 26 -6.28 19.98 8.32
CA THR A 26 -6.78 19.62 6.98
C THR A 26 -5.71 18.87 6.18
N ILE A 27 -4.47 19.37 6.14
CA ILE A 27 -3.35 18.70 5.45
C ILE A 27 -3.12 17.31 6.04
N LEU A 28 -3.07 17.19 7.38
CA LEU A 28 -2.84 15.91 8.04
C LEU A 28 -3.96 14.91 7.76
N THR A 29 -5.21 15.37 7.76
CA THR A 29 -6.38 14.54 7.45
C THR A 29 -6.29 13.98 6.04
N ILE A 30 -5.92 14.81 5.06
CA ILE A 30 -5.74 14.37 3.66
C ILE A 30 -4.61 13.32 3.56
N VAL A 31 -3.49 13.55 4.24
CA VAL A 31 -2.34 12.62 4.22
C VAL A 31 -2.71 11.29 4.87
N LEU A 32 -3.34 11.32 6.05
CA LEU A 32 -3.76 10.12 6.76
C LEU A 32 -4.81 9.35 5.98
N ASN A 33 -5.75 10.03 5.31
CA ASN A 33 -6.77 9.36 4.50
C ASN A 33 -6.10 8.61 3.32
N ARG A 34 -5.15 9.23 2.62
CA ARG A 34 -4.39 8.57 1.55
C ARG A 34 -3.56 7.39 2.05
N PHE A 35 -3.02 7.49 3.26
CA PHE A 35 -2.24 6.41 3.87
C PHE A 35 -3.15 5.25 4.28
N ALA A 36 -4.32 5.55 4.86
CA ALA A 36 -5.33 4.57 5.20
C ALA A 36 -5.84 3.83 3.95
N ASP A 37 -6.17 4.54 2.87
CA ASP A 37 -6.57 3.92 1.60
C ASP A 37 -5.53 2.92 1.10
N LYS A 38 -4.27 3.37 0.94
CA LYS A 38 -3.20 2.51 0.43
C LYS A 38 -2.85 1.37 1.37
N GLY A 39 -2.82 1.65 2.67
CA GLY A 39 -2.50 0.68 3.71
C GLY A 39 -3.57 -0.41 3.79
N LEU A 40 -4.85 -0.03 3.74
CA LEU A 40 -5.95 -0.98 3.79
C LEU A 40 -6.03 -1.82 2.51
N THR A 41 -5.86 -1.21 1.33
CA THR A 41 -5.76 -1.96 0.07
C THR A 41 -4.60 -2.94 0.09
N TYR A 42 -3.44 -2.53 0.60
CA TYR A 42 -2.29 -3.43 0.73
C TYR A 42 -2.59 -4.60 1.69
N LEU A 43 -3.13 -4.31 2.89
CA LEU A 43 -3.46 -5.33 3.88
C LEU A 43 -4.52 -6.32 3.38
N LEU A 44 -5.56 -5.84 2.71
CA LEU A 44 -6.63 -6.69 2.19
C LEU A 44 -6.17 -7.57 1.02
N ASN A 45 -5.18 -7.12 0.25
CA ASN A 45 -4.68 -7.85 -0.91
C ASN A 45 -3.52 -8.82 -0.60
N ILE A 46 -3.03 -8.85 0.65
CA ILE A 46 -1.98 -9.81 1.09
C ILE A 46 -2.42 -11.27 0.93
N ASN A 47 -3.73 -11.55 1.03
CA ASN A 47 -4.28 -12.91 0.97
C ASN A 47 -4.85 -13.32 -0.41
N ASN A 48 -4.44 -12.65 -1.49
CA ASN A 48 -4.75 -13.05 -2.89
C ASN A 48 -6.25 -13.10 -3.27
N GLN A 49 -7.14 -12.57 -2.42
CA GLN A 49 -8.52 -12.30 -2.80
C GLN A 49 -8.59 -10.84 -3.24
N THR A 50 -8.88 -10.61 -4.53
CA THR A 50 -9.14 -9.27 -5.07
C THR A 50 -10.48 -8.77 -4.53
N ILE A 51 -10.51 -8.42 -3.26
CA ILE A 51 -11.64 -7.73 -2.65
C ILE A 51 -11.59 -6.31 -3.18
N PHE A 52 -12.66 -5.89 -3.85
CA PHE A 52 -12.83 -4.51 -4.28
C PHE A 52 -12.71 -3.59 -3.07
N THR A 53 -11.57 -2.92 -2.91
CA THR A 53 -11.45 -1.87 -1.91
C THR A 53 -12.29 -0.70 -2.36
N TYR A 54 -13.34 -0.40 -1.58
CA TYR A 54 -14.03 0.88 -1.65
C TYR A 54 -12.97 1.97 -1.50
N ASN A 55 -12.78 2.79 -2.53
CA ASN A 55 -12.03 4.04 -2.38
C ASN A 55 -12.72 4.81 -1.25
N TYR A 56 -12.06 5.00 -0.11
CA TYR A 56 -12.65 5.77 0.97
C TYR A 56 -12.71 7.22 0.50
N SER A 57 -13.90 7.63 0.05
CA SER A 57 -14.12 9.03 -0.26
C SER A 57 -13.88 9.85 1.01
N LEU A 58 -13.53 11.12 0.82
CA LEU A 58 -13.31 12.10 1.90
C LEU A 58 -14.56 12.38 2.78
N GLY A 59 -15.62 11.57 2.67
CA GLY A 59 -16.86 11.67 3.44
C GLY A 59 -16.72 11.22 4.90
N ILE A 60 -17.59 10.32 5.35
CA ILE A 60 -17.72 9.93 6.76
C ILE A 60 -16.39 9.41 7.36
N SER A 61 -15.61 8.67 6.59
CA SER A 61 -14.27 8.19 6.97
C SER A 61 -13.26 9.33 7.16
N GLY A 62 -13.35 10.40 6.37
CA GLY A 62 -12.52 11.59 6.53
C GLY A 62 -12.76 12.30 7.87
N ILE A 63 -14.02 12.35 8.32
CA ILE A 63 -14.38 12.92 9.63
C ILE A 63 -13.80 12.09 10.77
N MET A 64 -13.83 10.75 10.65
CA MET A 64 -13.25 9.87 11.66
C MET A 64 -11.74 10.09 11.83
N LEU A 65 -11.03 10.40 10.74
CA LEU A 65 -9.60 10.73 10.76
C LEU A 65 -9.30 12.19 11.13
N ALA A 66 -10.29 13.08 11.11
CA ALA A 66 -10.10 14.47 11.50
C ALA A 66 -9.77 14.63 12.99
N ILE A 67 -10.35 13.78 13.86
CA ILE A 67 -10.10 13.80 15.31
C ILE A 67 -8.63 13.49 15.64
N PRO A 68 -8.04 12.35 15.21
CA PRO A 68 -6.63 12.08 15.45
C PRO A 68 -5.74 13.11 14.76
N SER A 69 -6.14 13.63 13.59
CA SER A 69 -5.41 14.70 12.90
C SER A 69 -5.35 15.99 13.73
N ALA A 70 -6.46 16.37 14.36
CA ALA A 70 -6.55 17.55 15.22
C ALA A 70 -5.70 17.40 16.49
N LEU A 71 -5.69 16.21 17.11
CA LEU A 71 -4.82 15.96 18.26
C LEU A 71 -3.34 16.07 17.88
N PHE A 72 -2.97 15.50 16.74
CA PHE A 72 -1.60 15.55 16.24
C PHE A 72 -1.16 16.96 15.86
N SER A 73 -2.06 17.75 15.24
CA SER A 73 -1.75 19.13 14.87
C SER A 73 -1.50 20.00 16.09
N ILE A 74 -2.25 19.82 17.18
CA ILE A 74 -1.96 20.54 18.44
C ILE A 74 -0.61 20.11 19.01
N TRP A 75 -0.29 18.81 18.95
CA TRP A 75 0.98 18.31 19.44
C TRP A 75 2.18 18.89 18.67
N ILE A 76 2.05 19.01 17.35
CA ILE A 76 3.04 19.67 16.49
C ILE A 76 3.18 21.16 16.84
N ILE A 77 2.07 21.87 17.01
CA ILE A 77 2.09 23.30 17.36
C ILE A 77 2.78 23.52 18.72
N LYS A 78 2.42 22.73 19.73
CA LYS A 78 3.09 22.78 21.04
C LYS A 78 4.57 22.46 20.96
N GLY A 79 4.93 21.45 20.17
CA GLY A 79 6.33 21.09 19.93
C GLY A 79 7.10 22.23 19.28
N ALA A 80 6.51 22.89 18.28
CA ALA A 80 7.10 24.02 17.59
C ALA A 80 7.29 25.22 18.53
N LEU A 81 6.29 25.59 19.33
CA LEU A 81 6.37 26.68 20.30
C LEU A 81 7.46 26.41 21.37
N LYS A 82 7.47 25.20 21.93
CA LYS A 82 8.49 24.81 22.94
C LYS A 82 9.90 24.75 22.35
N PHE A 83 10.02 24.41 21.07
CA PHE A 83 11.30 24.41 20.36
C PHE A 83 11.78 25.83 20.08
N GLU A 84 10.87 26.71 19.67
CA GLU A 84 11.12 28.13 19.47
C GLU A 84 11.63 28.81 20.74
N GLU A 85 10.95 28.61 21.88
CA GLU A 85 11.38 29.12 23.19
C GLU A 85 12.80 28.68 23.59
N ARG A 86 13.20 27.46 23.20
CA ARG A 86 14.52 26.90 23.55
C ARG A 86 15.65 27.30 22.62
N PHE A 87 15.37 27.47 21.33
CA PHE A 87 16.41 27.55 20.31
C PHE A 87 16.44 28.88 19.56
N LEU A 88 15.41 29.73 19.68
CA LEU A 88 15.33 30.99 18.95
C LEU A 88 15.06 32.17 19.90
N PRO A 89 15.99 33.14 20.00
CA PRO A 89 15.86 34.28 20.92
C PRO A 89 14.82 35.33 20.50
N ALA A 90 14.05 35.10 19.43
CA ALA A 90 13.01 36.02 18.96
C ALA A 90 11.78 35.27 18.43
N PRO A 91 10.55 35.76 18.70
CA PRO A 91 9.32 35.10 18.26
C PRO A 91 9.20 35.16 16.73
N ILE A 92 9.29 33.99 16.10
CA ILE A 92 9.06 33.72 14.68
C ILE A 92 7.66 34.19 14.27
N LEU A 93 6.70 34.26 15.21
CA LEU A 93 5.34 34.76 14.98
C LEU A 93 5.26 36.15 14.32
N ASN A 94 6.22 37.04 14.57
CA ASN A 94 6.25 38.35 13.92
C ASN A 94 6.86 38.34 12.50
N LYS A 95 7.41 37.21 12.03
CA LYS A 95 7.98 37.06 10.67
C LYS A 95 7.06 36.32 9.69
N PHE A 96 5.78 36.16 10.04
CA PHE A 96 4.80 35.37 9.28
C PHE A 96 4.48 35.86 7.85
N GLY A 97 5.03 37.00 7.40
CA GLY A 97 4.94 37.42 5.99
C GLY A 97 5.51 36.40 4.99
N ASN A 98 6.46 35.55 5.43
CA ASN A 98 7.06 34.48 4.62
C ASN A 98 6.75 33.06 5.13
N LEU A 99 5.75 32.92 6.00
CA LEU A 99 5.39 31.62 6.58
C LEU A 99 5.09 30.50 5.56
N PRO A 100 4.35 30.74 4.46
CA PRO A 100 4.05 29.65 3.52
C PRO A 100 5.33 29.07 2.92
N LEU A 101 6.35 29.89 2.66
CA LEU A 101 7.64 29.43 2.14
C LEU A 101 8.44 28.65 3.18
N TRP A 102 8.44 29.09 4.43
CA TRP A 102 9.15 28.39 5.51
C TRP A 102 8.47 27.06 5.87
N CYS A 103 7.15 27.05 6.02
CA CYS A 103 6.37 25.82 6.21
C CYS A 103 6.52 24.87 5.03
N PHE A 104 6.55 25.38 3.79
CA PHE A 104 6.79 24.55 2.61
C PHE A 104 8.20 23.92 2.62
N SER A 105 9.23 24.70 2.99
CA SER A 105 10.60 24.19 3.16
C SER A 105 10.69 23.12 4.25
N LEU A 106 10.03 23.35 5.38
CA LEU A 106 10.00 22.41 6.50
C LEU A 106 9.23 21.13 6.14
N LEU A 107 8.12 21.26 5.40
CA LEU A 107 7.35 20.15 4.86
C LEU A 107 8.15 19.34 3.85
N LEU A 108 8.93 19.98 2.96
CA LEU A 108 9.85 19.30 2.05
C LEU A 108 10.96 18.54 2.80
N LYS A 109 11.52 19.14 3.86
CA LYS A 109 12.50 18.47 4.73
C LYS A 109 11.88 17.26 5.44
N LEU A 110 10.66 17.41 5.97
CA LEU A 110 9.90 16.32 6.57
C LEU A 110 9.63 15.18 5.57
N ILE A 111 9.26 15.50 4.33
CA ILE A 111 9.09 14.48 3.28
C ILE A 111 10.39 13.72 3.03
N LYS A 112 11.54 14.39 3.00
CA LYS A 112 12.84 13.72 2.84
C LYS A 112 13.14 12.79 4.03
N VAL A 113 12.92 13.26 5.26
CA VAL A 113 13.10 12.43 6.46
C VAL A 113 12.15 11.24 6.46
N MET A 114 10.89 11.43 6.09
CA MET A 114 9.92 10.32 5.97
C MET A 114 10.32 9.31 4.90
N LYS A 115 10.88 9.74 3.76
CA LYS A 115 11.41 8.81 2.76
C LYS A 115 12.53 7.95 3.33
N ILE A 116 13.47 8.57 4.05
CA ILE A 116 14.56 7.87 4.72
C ILE A 116 14.02 6.87 5.75
N MET A 117 13.09 7.29 6.61
CA MET A 117 12.44 6.43 7.59
C MET A 117 11.64 5.28 6.94
N ALA A 118 10.95 5.53 5.83
CA ALA A 118 10.24 4.51 5.07
C ALA A 118 11.21 3.49 4.45
N THR A 119 12.37 3.93 3.95
CA THR A 119 13.43 3.04 3.47
C THR A 119 13.95 2.15 4.59
N TYR A 120 14.21 2.71 5.78
CA TYR A 120 14.65 1.93 6.94
C TYR A 120 13.57 0.97 7.45
N ALA A 121 12.30 1.38 7.48
CA ALA A 121 11.19 0.51 7.84
C ALA A 121 11.05 -0.66 6.84
N LEU A 122 11.17 -0.39 5.54
CA LEU A 122 11.14 -1.42 4.50
C LEU A 122 12.33 -2.37 4.61
N TYR A 123 13.53 -1.85 4.89
CA TYR A 123 14.71 -2.67 5.18
C TYR A 123 14.48 -3.58 6.40
N LEU A 124 13.89 -3.04 7.47
CA LEU A 124 13.58 -3.80 8.69
C LEU A 124 12.57 -4.92 8.41
N VAL A 125 11.54 -4.67 7.58
CA VAL A 125 10.60 -5.71 7.12
C VAL A 125 11.33 -6.81 6.34
N PHE A 126 12.27 -6.47 5.46
CA PHE A 126 13.08 -7.45 4.73
C PHE A 126 13.96 -8.29 5.66
N VAL A 127 14.58 -7.66 6.68
CA VAL A 127 15.38 -8.38 7.68
C VAL A 127 14.51 -9.35 8.47
N ILE A 128 13.36 -8.90 8.97
CA ILE A 128 12.38 -9.75 9.67
C ILE A 128 11.93 -10.90 8.76
N ALA A 129 11.55 -10.62 7.51
CA ALA A 129 11.14 -11.64 6.56
C ALA A 129 12.25 -12.67 6.29
N GLY A 130 13.52 -12.24 6.23
CA GLY A 130 14.67 -13.14 6.11
C GLY A 130 14.81 -14.08 7.31
N PHE A 131 14.61 -13.59 8.53
CA PHE A 131 14.62 -14.43 9.74
C PHE A 131 13.49 -15.46 9.77
N PHE A 132 12.33 -15.16 9.18
CA PHE A 132 11.20 -16.10 9.10
C PHE A 132 11.21 -16.98 7.83
N ALA A 133 11.98 -16.63 6.81
CA ALA A 133 12.10 -17.42 5.58
C ALA A 133 12.85 -18.75 5.78
N ASP A 134 13.70 -18.86 6.81
CA ASP A 134 14.40 -20.10 7.20
C ASP A 134 13.50 -21.13 7.92
N GLY A 135 12.21 -20.83 8.13
CA GLY A 135 11.26 -21.72 8.80
C GLY A 135 10.56 -22.76 7.92
N SER A 136 10.73 -22.71 6.59
CA SER A 136 10.16 -23.74 5.69
C SER A 136 11.15 -24.89 5.47
N SER A 137 11.16 -25.79 6.44
CA SER A 137 11.32 -27.25 6.26
C SER A 137 12.06 -27.69 4.99
N ARG A 138 13.40 -27.80 5.12
CA ARG A 138 14.18 -28.85 4.44
C ARG A 138 13.60 -30.21 4.86
N GLY A 139 12.50 -30.62 4.23
CA GLY A 139 11.94 -31.95 4.33
C GLY A 139 12.92 -32.93 3.71
N GLY A 140 13.46 -33.84 4.54
CA GLY A 140 14.44 -34.83 4.16
C GLY A 140 13.99 -35.66 2.97
N TYR A 141 14.84 -35.70 1.94
CA TYR A 141 14.80 -36.72 0.91
C TYR A 141 15.25 -38.05 1.54
N SER A 142 14.30 -38.96 1.79
CA SER A 142 14.60 -40.37 1.98
C SER A 142 14.97 -40.97 0.62
N PRO A 143 16.14 -41.62 0.45
CA PRO A 143 16.44 -42.34 -0.77
C PRO A 143 15.81 -43.74 -0.65
N SER A 144 14.55 -43.89 -1.05
CA SER A 144 13.99 -45.22 -1.32
C SER A 144 14.14 -45.54 -2.81
N SER A 145 15.16 -46.36 -3.07
CA SER A 145 15.23 -47.35 -4.14
C SER A 145 13.93 -47.62 -4.91
N GLY A 146 14.02 -47.50 -6.24
CA GLY A 146 13.17 -48.28 -7.14
C GLY A 146 12.32 -47.48 -8.12
N SER A 147 12.94 -47.01 -9.20
CA SER A 147 12.35 -47.26 -10.53
C SER A 147 13.45 -47.21 -11.58
N VAL A 148 13.56 -48.33 -12.30
CA VAL A 148 14.42 -48.47 -13.47
C VAL A 148 13.78 -47.63 -14.57
N SER A 149 14.26 -46.41 -14.78
CA SER A 149 13.99 -45.65 -16.00
C SER A 149 15.20 -45.84 -16.91
N LEU A 150 15.04 -46.73 -17.88
CA LEU A 150 15.97 -46.87 -19.01
C LEU A 150 16.13 -45.50 -19.67
N GLY A 151 17.37 -45.06 -19.75
CA GLY A 151 17.75 -43.79 -20.33
C GLY A 151 17.36 -43.68 -21.81
N SER A 152 16.96 -42.47 -22.18
CA SER A 152 17.18 -41.93 -23.51
C SER A 152 17.68 -40.49 -23.33
N ASN A 153 18.96 -40.29 -23.67
CA ASN A 153 19.63 -38.99 -23.68
C ASN A 153 19.06 -38.13 -24.81
N ASN A 154 17.93 -37.48 -24.57
CA ASN A 154 17.39 -36.46 -25.46
C ASN A 154 17.01 -35.20 -24.66
N SER A 155 18.00 -34.59 -23.99
CA SER A 155 17.85 -33.37 -23.19
C SER A 155 17.27 -32.22 -24.00
N ASN A 156 17.67 -32.09 -25.27
CA ASN A 156 17.23 -31.00 -26.15
C ASN A 156 15.73 -31.10 -26.47
N GLY A 157 15.18 -32.32 -26.60
CA GLY A 157 13.75 -32.51 -26.85
C GLY A 157 12.88 -32.07 -25.67
N ARG A 158 13.33 -32.33 -24.44
CA ARG A 158 12.59 -31.97 -23.22
C ARG A 158 12.61 -30.46 -22.95
N GLU A 159 13.74 -29.81 -23.19
CA GLU A 159 13.86 -28.35 -23.08
C GLU A 159 12.94 -27.64 -24.09
N ASN A 160 12.92 -28.09 -25.34
CA ASN A 160 12.03 -27.54 -26.37
C ASN A 160 10.54 -27.70 -26.01
N LEU A 161 10.14 -28.87 -25.48
CA LEU A 161 8.78 -29.12 -25.03
C LEU A 161 8.37 -28.23 -23.85
N LYS A 162 9.29 -27.99 -22.92
CA LYS A 162 9.07 -27.09 -21.79
C LYS A 162 8.94 -25.65 -22.24
N GLU A 163 9.81 -25.19 -23.14
CA GLU A 163 9.77 -23.84 -23.70
C GLU A 163 8.48 -23.60 -24.50
N GLU A 164 8.04 -24.59 -25.29
CA GLU A 164 6.77 -24.52 -26.02
C GLU A 164 5.57 -24.46 -25.07
N ALA A 165 5.56 -25.29 -24.02
CA ALA A 165 4.51 -25.25 -22.99
C ALA A 165 4.48 -23.91 -22.24
N GLU A 166 5.64 -23.32 -21.96
CA GLU A 166 5.75 -21.99 -21.36
C GLU A 166 5.23 -20.89 -22.31
N ARG A 167 5.57 -20.95 -23.60
CA ARG A 167 5.05 -20.02 -24.61
C ARG A 167 3.53 -20.09 -24.70
N GLN A 168 2.95 -21.28 -24.75
CA GLN A 168 1.50 -21.48 -24.76
C GLN A 168 0.84 -20.94 -23.48
N ALA A 169 1.44 -21.19 -22.32
CA ALA A 169 0.94 -20.64 -21.06
C ALA A 169 0.95 -19.10 -21.05
N ARG A 170 2.00 -18.46 -21.60
CA ARG A 170 2.08 -17.00 -21.72
C ARG A 170 1.01 -16.44 -22.66
N GLN A 171 0.78 -17.08 -23.81
CA GLN A 171 -0.27 -16.66 -24.74
C GLN A 171 -1.66 -16.71 -24.07
N LYS A 172 -1.98 -17.81 -23.39
CA LYS A 172 -3.25 -17.94 -22.66
C LYS A 172 -3.41 -16.91 -21.54
N GLN A 173 -2.33 -16.57 -20.85
CA GLN A 173 -2.38 -15.51 -19.84
C GLN A 173 -2.65 -14.14 -20.47
N GLN A 174 -2.04 -13.82 -21.62
CA GLN A 174 -2.31 -12.57 -22.35
C GLN A 174 -3.76 -12.49 -22.83
N GLU A 175 -4.34 -13.59 -23.29
CA GLU A 175 -5.75 -13.68 -23.68
C GLU A 175 -6.69 -13.45 -22.48
N ALA A 176 -6.38 -14.06 -21.33
CA ALA A 176 -7.13 -13.85 -20.10
C ALA A 176 -7.07 -12.38 -19.63
N ASP A 177 -5.88 -11.77 -19.65
CA ASP A 177 -5.68 -10.36 -19.29
C ASP A 177 -6.44 -9.42 -20.25
N TYR A 178 -6.44 -9.73 -21.54
CA TYR A 178 -7.20 -8.98 -22.54
C TYR A 178 -8.72 -9.10 -22.30
N ALA A 179 -9.22 -10.30 -22.03
CA ALA A 179 -10.63 -10.53 -21.70
C ALA A 179 -11.05 -9.76 -20.43
N TRP A 180 -10.19 -9.72 -19.41
CA TRP A 180 -10.40 -8.93 -18.21
C TRP A 180 -10.48 -7.43 -18.48
N LYS A 181 -9.56 -6.89 -19.30
CA LYS A 181 -9.62 -5.47 -19.73
C LYS A 181 -10.94 -5.15 -20.44
N GLN A 182 -11.44 -6.06 -21.26
CA GLN A 182 -12.72 -5.89 -21.95
C GLN A 182 -13.91 -5.96 -20.98
N ALA A 183 -13.89 -6.86 -20.00
CA ALA A 183 -14.89 -6.91 -18.95
C ALA A 183 -14.90 -5.62 -18.11
N GLN A 184 -13.72 -5.09 -17.77
CA GLN A 184 -13.57 -3.83 -17.03
C GLN A 184 -14.13 -2.63 -17.81
N LYS A 185 -13.85 -2.54 -19.12
CA LYS A 185 -14.45 -1.51 -19.98
C LYS A 185 -15.97 -1.56 -19.96
N GLN A 186 -16.55 -2.75 -19.99
CA GLN A 186 -18.00 -2.94 -19.90
C GLN A 186 -18.53 -2.54 -18.51
N ALA A 187 -17.83 -2.90 -17.44
CA ALA A 187 -18.18 -2.53 -16.06
C ALA A 187 -18.29 -1.01 -15.89
N ASN A 188 -17.33 -0.28 -16.46
CA ASN A 188 -17.28 1.18 -16.40
C ASN A 188 -18.44 1.83 -17.17
N TYR A 189 -18.97 1.17 -18.21
CA TYR A 189 -20.11 1.68 -18.97
C TYR A 189 -21.43 1.35 -18.28
N ASN A 190 -21.68 0.08 -17.98
CA ASN A 190 -22.87 -0.37 -17.27
C ASN A 190 -22.67 -1.76 -16.65
N ILE A 191 -22.50 -1.78 -15.32
CA ILE A 191 -22.25 -3.00 -14.55
C ILE A 191 -23.47 -3.92 -14.44
N ASN A 192 -24.69 -3.38 -14.52
CA ASN A 192 -25.94 -4.14 -14.34
C ASN A 192 -26.47 -4.72 -15.65
N THR A 193 -25.58 -5.20 -16.51
CA THR A 193 -25.97 -5.80 -17.80
C THR A 193 -25.59 -7.28 -17.84
N TYR A 194 -26.47 -8.11 -18.40
CA TYR A 194 -26.18 -9.52 -18.67
C TYR A 194 -24.88 -9.71 -19.50
N HIS A 195 -24.53 -8.73 -20.34
CA HIS A 195 -23.29 -8.72 -21.10
C HIS A 195 -22.03 -8.57 -20.23
N PHE A 196 -22.12 -7.87 -19.08
CA PHE A 196 -21.03 -7.77 -18.13
C PHE A 196 -20.77 -9.13 -17.46
N ASP A 197 -21.81 -9.78 -16.94
CA ASP A 197 -21.70 -11.09 -16.30
C ASP A 197 -21.10 -12.15 -17.23
N ASN A 198 -21.57 -12.20 -18.48
CA ASN A 198 -21.00 -13.11 -19.49
C ASN A 198 -19.52 -12.83 -19.77
N ARG A 199 -19.09 -11.56 -19.79
CA ARG A 199 -17.68 -11.21 -20.01
C ARG A 199 -16.82 -11.57 -18.81
N VAL A 200 -17.31 -11.38 -17.59
CA VAL A 200 -16.62 -11.77 -16.36
C VAL A 200 -16.48 -13.30 -16.29
N ASN A 201 -17.55 -14.04 -16.56
CA ASN A 201 -17.52 -15.50 -16.59
C ASN A 201 -16.53 -16.03 -17.64
N ARG A 202 -16.51 -15.44 -18.84
CA ARG A 202 -15.53 -15.76 -19.87
C ARG A 202 -14.09 -15.46 -19.42
N ALA A 203 -13.84 -14.29 -18.84
CA ALA A 203 -12.51 -13.92 -18.34
C ALA A 203 -12.02 -14.89 -17.23
N ASN A 204 -12.93 -15.29 -16.34
CA ASN A 204 -12.65 -16.28 -15.30
C ASN A 204 -12.34 -17.67 -15.87
N ALA A 205 -13.07 -18.12 -16.90
CA ALA A 205 -12.79 -19.38 -17.59
C ALA A 205 -11.39 -19.36 -18.24
N LEU A 206 -11.06 -18.29 -18.97
CA LEU A 206 -9.74 -18.12 -19.59
C LEU A 206 -8.62 -18.08 -18.55
N GLN A 207 -8.83 -17.44 -17.40
CA GLN A 207 -7.85 -17.41 -16.33
C GLN A 207 -7.61 -18.81 -15.71
N ARG A 208 -8.66 -19.64 -15.60
CA ARG A 208 -8.52 -21.03 -15.15
C ARG A 208 -7.69 -21.85 -16.15
N GLU A 209 -7.98 -21.71 -17.44
CA GLU A 209 -7.22 -22.38 -18.50
C GLU A 209 -5.75 -21.96 -18.53
N ALA A 210 -5.46 -20.67 -18.35
CA ALA A 210 -4.10 -20.16 -18.26
C ALA A 210 -3.36 -20.75 -17.04
N ASN A 211 -4.04 -20.81 -15.89
CA ASN A 211 -3.48 -21.41 -14.67
C ASN A 211 -3.21 -22.91 -14.83
N GLU A 212 -4.11 -23.65 -15.49
CA GLU A 212 -3.91 -25.06 -15.81
C GLU A 212 -2.75 -25.28 -16.78
N ALA A 213 -2.66 -24.47 -17.84
CA ALA A 213 -1.55 -24.53 -18.78
C ALA A 213 -0.20 -24.27 -18.09
N LYS A 214 -0.14 -23.30 -17.18
CA LYS A 214 1.04 -23.01 -16.37
C LYS A 214 1.41 -24.17 -15.44
N LYS A 215 0.42 -24.84 -14.84
CA LYS A 215 0.65 -26.05 -14.02
C LYS A 215 1.21 -27.19 -14.87
N ARG A 216 0.66 -27.42 -16.07
CA ARG A 216 1.17 -28.43 -17.01
C ARG A 216 2.61 -28.13 -17.44
N ALA A 217 2.92 -26.88 -17.77
CA ALA A 217 4.27 -26.46 -18.12
C ALA A 217 5.28 -26.68 -16.98
N ARG A 218 4.86 -26.55 -15.72
CA ARG A 218 5.72 -26.78 -14.55
C ARG A 218 6.02 -28.27 -14.30
N ASN A 219 5.14 -29.15 -14.74
CA ASN A 219 5.22 -30.59 -14.49
C ASN A 219 5.94 -31.35 -15.62
N LEU A 220 6.37 -30.66 -16.69
CA LEU A 220 7.21 -31.18 -17.78
C LEU A 220 8.70 -31.04 -17.45
#